data_AF-K2END7-F1
#
_entry.id   AF-K2END7-F1
#
_cell.length_a   1.000
_cell.length_b   1.000
_cell.length_c   1.000
_cell.angle_alpha   90.00
_cell.angle_beta   90.00
_cell.angle_gamma   90.00
#
_symmetry.space_group_name_H-M   'P 1'
#
loop_
_entity.id
_entity.type
_entity.pdbx_description
1 polymer ?
#
loop_
_entity_poly.entity_id
_entity_poly.type
_entity_poly.pdbx_seq_one_letter_code
_entity_poly.pdbx_strand_id
1 'polypeptide(L)'
;MLLEKMTFGQKAADKIASVVGSWTFIVTQSVILVIWIILNVVAWIYHWDPYPFILLNLALSFQAAYTAPVILMSQNRTAEKDRRKASMDLYTDKRAERGIEEIQEQLKHISSMLGEIARNGKHGK
;
A
#
# COMPACT_ATOMS: atom_id res chain seq x y z
N MET A 1 3.02 -4.47 28.17
CA MET A 1 2.21 -4.83 26.99
C MET A 1 0.92 -4.01 27.06
N LEU A 2 0.96 -2.78 26.53
CA LEU A 2 -0.20 -1.88 26.58
C LEU A 2 -1.19 -2.32 25.49
N LEU A 3 -2.35 -2.80 25.91
CA LEU A 3 -3.49 -3.06 25.03
C LEU A 3 -4.01 -1.71 24.52
N GLU A 4 -3.42 -1.25 23.42
CA GLU A 4 -3.91 -0.11 22.67
C GLU A 4 -5.29 -0.49 22.13
N LYS A 5 -6.35 -0.05 22.83
CA LYS A 5 -7.74 -0.21 22.40
C LYS A 5 -7.87 0.49 21.04
N MET A 6 -7.79 -0.30 19.97
CA MET A 6 -8.06 0.18 18.61
C MET A 6 -9.38 0.93 18.62
N THR A 7 -9.32 2.23 18.37
CA THR A 7 -10.51 3.08 18.33
C THR A 7 -11.45 2.57 17.23
N PHE A 8 -12.76 2.76 17.39
CA PHE A 8 -13.75 2.34 16.39
C PHE A 8 -13.42 2.87 14.99
N GLY A 9 -12.85 4.08 14.92
CA GLY A 9 -12.35 4.67 13.69
C GLY A 9 -11.20 3.90 13.05
N GLN A 10 -10.24 3.37 13.83
CA GLN A 10 -9.15 2.54 13.30
C GLN A 10 -9.66 1.20 12.75
N LYS A 11 -10.62 0.56 13.41
CA LYS A 11 -11.24 -0.69 12.90
C LYS A 11 -12.06 -0.46 11.64
N ALA A 12 -12.83 0.63 11.59
CA ALA A 12 -13.57 1.01 10.40
C ALA A 12 -12.61 1.36 9.25
N ALA A 13 -11.55 2.11 9.51
CA ALA A 13 -10.53 2.48 8.52
C ALA A 13 -9.79 1.25 7.98
N ASP A 14 -9.39 0.30 8.82
CA ASP A 14 -8.73 -0.93 8.35
C ASP A 14 -9.67 -1.81 7.49
N LYS A 15 -10.97 -1.81 7.80
CA LYS A 15 -11.98 -2.51 6.99
C LYS A 15 -12.29 -1.77 5.69
N ILE A 16 -12.31 -0.45 5.69
CA ILE A 16 -12.47 0.37 4.49
C ILE A 16 -11.25 0.23 3.59
N ALA A 17 -10.04 0.28 4.13
CA ALA A 17 -8.80 0.14 3.35
C ALA A 17 -8.69 -1.23 2.66
N SER A 18 -9.12 -2.31 3.32
CA SER A 18 -9.15 -3.64 2.70
C SER A 18 -10.24 -3.77 1.64
N VAL A 19 -11.36 -3.04 1.78
CA VAL A 19 -12.44 -3.02 0.80
C VAL A 19 -12.06 -2.19 -0.42
N VAL A 20 -11.55 -0.97 -0.24
CA VAL A 20 -11.21 -0.04 -1.34
C VAL A 20 -10.09 -0.57 -2.25
N GLY A 21 -9.19 -1.41 -1.71
CA GLY A 21 -8.13 -2.07 -2.49
C GLY A 21 -8.52 -3.40 -3.14
N SER A 22 -9.77 -3.88 -2.95
CA SER A 22 -10.19 -5.21 -3.40
C SER A 22 -10.92 -5.16 -4.74
N TRP A 23 -10.69 -6.17 -5.59
CA TRP A 23 -11.47 -6.42 -6.81
C TRP A 23 -12.99 -6.50 -6.54
N THR A 24 -13.40 -6.94 -5.35
CA THR A 24 -14.81 -7.01 -4.95
C THR A 24 -15.47 -5.63 -4.83
N PHE A 25 -14.71 -4.57 -4.50
CA PHE A 25 -15.25 -3.20 -4.44
C PHE A 25 -15.54 -2.64 -5.83
N ILE A 26 -14.63 -2.87 -6.80
CA ILE A 26 -14.84 -2.45 -8.19
C ILE A 26 -16.10 -3.11 -8.74
N VAL A 27 -16.26 -4.43 -8.55
CA VAL A 27 -17.45 -5.16 -9.01
C VAL A 27 -18.72 -4.64 -8.32
N THR A 28 -18.68 -4.39 -7.01
CA THR A 28 -19.84 -3.85 -6.28
C THR A 28 -20.21 -2.44 -6.76
N GLN A 29 -19.24 -1.57 -6.98
CA GLN A 29 -19.45 -0.23 -7.54
C GLN A 29 -20.04 -0.29 -8.95
N SER A 30 -19.52 -1.17 -9.81
CA SER A 30 -20.07 -1.37 -11.15
C SER A 30 -21.52 -1.84 -11.12
N VAL A 31 -21.86 -2.79 -10.23
CA VAL A 31 -23.24 -3.27 -10.06
C VAL A 31 -24.16 -2.16 -9.55
N ILE A 32 -23.72 -1.38 -8.57
CA ILE A 32 -24.48 -0.22 -8.06
C ILE A 32 -24.72 0.78 -9.19
N LEU A 33 -23.72 1.07 -10.02
CA LEU A 33 -23.83 2.01 -11.14
C LEU A 33 -24.83 1.51 -12.18
N VAL A 34 -24.82 0.21 -12.50
CA VAL A 34 -25.78 -0.43 -13.41
C VAL A 34 -27.21 -0.38 -12.84
N ILE A 35 -27.38 -0.72 -11.56
CA ILE A 35 -28.67 -0.55 -10.86
C ILE A 35 -29.11 0.91 -10.91
N TRP A 36 -28.16 1.85 -10.80
CA TRP A 36 -28.48 3.28 -10.80
C TRP A 36 -28.99 3.76 -12.16
N ILE A 37 -28.37 3.29 -13.25
CA ILE A 37 -28.82 3.55 -14.62
C ILE A 37 -30.24 3.01 -14.81
N ILE A 38 -30.52 1.79 -14.36
CA ILE A 38 -31.85 1.16 -14.48
C ILE A 38 -32.90 1.99 -13.72
N LEU A 39 -32.62 2.37 -12.48
CA LEU A 39 -33.50 3.24 -11.69
C LEU A 39 -33.72 4.61 -12.33
N ASN A 40 -32.69 5.20 -12.97
CA ASN A 40 -32.83 6.45 -13.72
C ASN A 40 -33.81 6.32 -14.90
N VAL A 41 -33.69 5.23 -15.66
CA VAL A 41 -34.57 4.94 -16.80
C VAL A 41 -36.00 4.68 -16.33
N VAL A 42 -36.19 3.98 -15.20
CA VAL A 42 -37.52 3.75 -14.61
C VAL A 42 -38.12 5.04 -14.04
N ALA A 43 -37.31 5.92 -13.45
CA ALA A 43 -37.76 7.22 -12.94
C ALA A 43 -38.24 8.16 -14.06
N TRP A 44 -37.63 8.09 -15.26
CA TRP A 44 -38.16 8.77 -16.45
C TRP A 44 -39.57 8.25 -16.80
N ILE A 45 -39.76 6.93 -16.81
CA ILE A 45 -41.04 6.30 -17.18
C ILE A 45 -42.18 6.69 -16.22
N TYR A 46 -41.88 6.83 -14.92
CA TYR A 46 -42.88 7.13 -13.88
C TYR A 46 -43.20 8.62 -13.66
N HIS A 47 -42.61 9.56 -14.42
CA HIS A 47 -42.88 11.02 -14.34
C HIS A 47 -42.72 11.64 -12.94
N TRP A 48 -42.02 10.96 -12.02
CA TRP A 48 -41.98 11.38 -10.61
C TRP A 48 -41.03 12.56 -10.37
N ASP A 49 -40.12 12.84 -11.32
CA ASP A 49 -39.18 13.98 -11.30
C ASP A 49 -39.06 14.59 -12.71
N PRO A 50 -39.72 15.73 -13.00
CA PRO A 50 -39.52 16.48 -14.23
C PRO A 50 -38.10 17.07 -14.32
N TYR A 51 -37.63 17.29 -15.53
CA TYR A 51 -36.33 17.94 -15.81
C TYR A 51 -36.18 19.27 -15.04
N PRO A 52 -35.07 19.56 -14.35
CA PRO A 52 -33.80 18.82 -14.24
C PRO A 52 -33.76 17.98 -12.95
N PHE A 53 -33.32 16.72 -13.04
CA PHE A 53 -33.30 15.73 -11.95
C PHE A 53 -32.52 16.19 -10.69
N ILE A 54 -33.13 17.04 -9.86
CA ILE A 54 -32.47 17.77 -8.78
C ILE A 54 -32.06 16.83 -7.64
N LEU A 55 -32.91 15.86 -7.32
CA LEU A 55 -32.67 14.87 -6.27
C LEU A 55 -31.55 13.90 -6.65
N LEU A 56 -31.51 13.49 -7.93
CA LEU A 56 -30.45 12.65 -8.46
C LEU A 56 -29.10 13.36 -8.42
N ASN A 57 -29.07 14.61 -8.88
CA ASN A 57 -27.84 15.39 -8.93
C ASN A 57 -27.30 15.66 -7.52
N LEU A 58 -28.19 15.92 -6.55
CA LEU A 58 -27.84 16.06 -5.15
C LEU A 58 -27.24 14.77 -4.56
N ALA A 59 -27.88 13.62 -4.80
CA ALA A 59 -27.41 12.33 -4.30
C ALA A 59 -26.02 11.96 -4.86
N LEU A 60 -25.80 12.16 -6.16
CA LEU A 60 -24.51 11.90 -6.80
C LEU A 60 -23.42 12.86 -6.31
N SER A 61 -23.75 14.15 -6.17
CA SER A 61 -22.83 15.15 -5.62
C SER A 61 -22.42 14.80 -4.19
N PHE A 62 -23.37 14.37 -3.36
CA PHE A 62 -23.08 13.92 -2.00
C PHE A 62 -22.21 12.65 -1.97
N GLN A 63 -22.51 11.67 -2.83
CA GLN A 63 -21.73 10.44 -2.94
C GLN A 63 -20.28 10.73 -3.36
N ALA A 64 -20.07 11.58 -4.37
CA ALA A 64 -18.75 12.01 -4.79
C ALA A 64 -18.01 12.76 -3.68
N ALA A 65 -18.70 13.69 -3.00
CA ALA A 65 -18.14 14.48 -1.90
C ALA A 65 -17.67 13.61 -0.72
N TYR A 66 -18.39 12.53 -0.40
CA TYR A 66 -17.98 11.60 0.66
C TYR A 66 -16.90 10.61 0.20
N THR A 67 -16.86 10.27 -1.08
CA THR A 67 -15.89 9.31 -1.63
C THR A 67 -14.46 9.84 -1.55
N ALA A 68 -14.24 11.12 -1.86
CA ALA A 68 -12.89 11.71 -1.87
C ALA A 68 -12.18 11.65 -0.49
N PRO A 69 -12.80 12.05 0.64
CA PRO A 69 -12.22 11.89 1.97
C PRO A 69 -11.94 10.43 2.34
N VAL A 70 -12.83 9.50 2.00
CA VAL A 70 -12.65 8.08 2.30
C VAL A 70 -11.45 7.50 1.54
N ILE A 71 -11.31 7.86 0.26
CA ILE A 71 -10.13 7.49 -0.53
C ILE A 71 -8.87 8.10 0.07
N LEU A 72 -8.87 9.38 0.41
CA LEU A 72 -7.72 10.07 1.03
C LEU A 72 -7.32 9.45 2.37
N MET A 73 -8.28 9.07 3.21
CA MET A 73 -8.03 8.38 4.48
C MET A 73 -7.42 6.99 4.25
N SER A 74 -7.92 6.25 3.26
CA SER A 74 -7.36 4.95 2.86
C SER A 74 -5.94 5.09 2.32
N GLN A 75 -5.69 6.10 1.49
CA GLN A 75 -4.35 6.39 0.94
C GLN A 75 -3.35 6.78 2.04
N ASN A 76 -3.75 7.66 2.97
CA ASN A 76 -2.90 8.09 4.09
C ASN A 76 -2.45 6.89 4.95
N ARG A 77 -3.35 5.91 5.15
CA ARG A 77 -3.05 4.68 5.90
C ARG A 77 -2.06 3.77 5.16
N THR A 78 -2.24 3.59 3.86
CA THR A 78 -1.30 2.81 3.04
C THR A 78 0.08 3.46 3.01
N ALA A 79 0.14 4.78 2.84
CA ALA A 79 1.39 5.54 2.87
C ALA A 79 2.12 5.43 4.21
N GLU A 80 1.40 5.37 5.34
CA GLU A 80 2.02 5.14 6.65
C GLU A 80 2.64 3.74 6.77
N LYS A 81 1.96 2.70 6.27
CA LYS A 81 2.49 1.32 6.23
C LYS A 81 3.72 1.24 5.33
N ASP A 82 3.66 1.85 4.15
CA ASP A 82 4.78 1.87 3.20
C ASP A 82 5.99 2.60 3.78
N ARG A 83 5.79 3.71 4.49
CA ARG A 83 6.89 4.42 5.18
C ARG A 83 7.57 3.55 6.24
N ARG A 84 6.80 2.80 7.03
CA ARG A 84 7.35 1.86 8.02
C ARG A 84 8.13 0.73 7.35
N LYS A 85 7.58 0.16 6.28
CA LYS A 85 8.26 -0.88 5.50
C LYS A 85 9.57 -0.37 4.92
N ALA A 86 9.56 0.81 4.27
CA ALA A 86 10.75 1.44 3.72
C ALA A 86 11.85 1.64 4.79
N SER A 87 11.49 2.06 6.01
CA SER A 87 12.48 2.21 7.08
C SER A 87 13.14 0.89 7.51
N MET A 88 12.38 -0.21 7.49
CA MET A 88 12.89 -1.55 7.80
C MET A 88 13.77 -2.10 6.68
N ASP A 89 13.35 -1.87 5.43
CA ASP A 89 14.10 -2.26 4.24
C ASP A 89 15.46 -1.54 4.23
N LEU A 90 15.49 -0.23 4.50
CA LEU A 90 16.74 0.54 4.61
C LEU A 90 17.67 0.03 5.72
N TYR A 91 17.13 -0.39 6.87
CA TYR A 91 17.93 -0.97 7.94
C TYR A 91 18.55 -2.31 7.53
N THR A 92 17.74 -3.14 6.86
CA THR A 92 18.16 -4.46 6.38
C THR A 92 19.24 -4.33 5.31
N ASP A 93 19.06 -3.42 4.35
CA ASP A 93 20.03 -3.14 3.29
C ASP A 93 21.37 -2.69 3.86
N LYS A 94 21.38 -1.72 4.80
CA LYS A 94 22.61 -1.27 5.47
C LYS A 94 23.30 -2.35 6.29
N ARG A 95 22.54 -3.32 6.80
CA ARG A 95 23.10 -4.47 7.51
C ARG A 95 23.71 -5.47 6.53
N ALA A 96 23.06 -5.72 5.40
CA ALA A 96 23.58 -6.55 4.34
C ALA A 96 24.87 -5.95 3.74
N GLU A 97 24.89 -4.64 3.51
CA GLU A 97 26.07 -3.90 3.05
C GLU A 97 27.28 -4.11 3.97
N ARG A 98 27.11 -3.89 5.28
CA ARG A 98 28.19 -4.16 6.26
C ARG A 98 28.64 -5.62 6.28
N GLY A 99 27.71 -6.57 6.17
CA GLY A 99 28.06 -7.98 6.08
C GLY A 99 28.89 -8.31 4.82
N ILE A 100 28.61 -7.66 3.70
CA ILE A 100 29.40 -7.79 2.47
C ILE A 100 30.79 -7.18 2.68
N GLU A 101 30.90 -6.01 3.30
CA GLU A 101 32.18 -5.38 3.61
C GLU A 101 33.07 -6.27 4.48
N GLU A 102 32.52 -6.85 5.55
CA GLU A 102 33.22 -7.79 6.44
C GLU A 102 33.72 -9.03 5.67
N ILE A 103 32.89 -9.61 4.80
CA ILE A 103 33.28 -10.76 3.96
C ILE A 103 34.40 -10.36 2.99
N GLN A 104 34.31 -9.18 2.37
CA GLN A 104 35.37 -8.69 1.47
C GLN A 104 36.69 -8.49 2.21
N GLU A 105 36.66 -8.00 3.45
CA GLU A 105 37.85 -7.82 4.27
C GLU A 105 38.48 -9.17 4.63
N GLN A 106 37.67 -10.17 5.04
CA GLN A 106 38.15 -11.53 5.28
C GLN A 106 38.74 -12.17 4.03
N LEU A 107 38.13 -12.00 2.87
CA LEU A 107 38.65 -12.50 1.59
C LEU A 107 40.00 -11.86 1.23
N LYS A 108 40.15 -10.55 1.43
CA LYS A 108 41.43 -9.85 1.26
C LYS A 108 42.50 -10.40 2.21
N HIS A 109 42.15 -10.63 3.47
CA HIS A 109 43.06 -11.18 4.47
C HIS A 109 43.54 -12.59 4.07
N ILE A 110 42.62 -13.48 3.68
CA ILE A 110 42.95 -14.82 3.18
C ILE A 110 43.83 -14.74 1.93
N SER A 111 43.49 -13.88 0.96
CA SER A 111 44.27 -13.69 -0.25
C SER A 111 45.69 -13.19 0.05
N SER A 112 45.86 -12.32 1.05
CA SER A 112 47.17 -11.82 1.47
C SER A 112 48.03 -12.93 2.09
N MET A 113 47.46 -13.73 3.00
CA MET A 113 48.16 -14.87 3.61
C MET A 113 48.60 -15.90 2.55
N LEU A 114 47.73 -16.22 1.59
CA LEU A 114 48.08 -17.10 0.47
C LEU A 114 49.24 -16.54 -0.37
N GLY A 115 49.23 -15.23 -0.63
CA GLY A 115 50.32 -14.55 -1.35
C GLY A 115 51.65 -14.53 -0.59
N GLU A 116 51.63 -14.49 0.74
CA GLU A 116 52.81 -14.62 1.59
C GLU A 116 53.37 -16.04 1.58
N ILE A 117 52.52 -17.06 1.74
CA ILE A 117 52.92 -18.48 1.68
C ILE A 117 53.55 -18.81 0.32
N ALA A 118 52.93 -18.35 -0.78
CA ALA A 118 53.45 -18.56 -2.13
C ALA A 118 54.84 -17.90 -2.34
N ARG A 119 55.09 -16.74 -1.72
CA ARG A 119 56.40 -16.08 -1.75
C ARG A 119 57.44 -16.84 -0.93
N ASN A 120 57.09 -17.29 0.29
CA ASN A 120 58.01 -18.02 1.16
C ASN A 120 58.40 -19.39 0.58
N GLY A 121 57.47 -20.08 -0.08
CA GLY A 121 57.75 -21.35 -0.77
C GLY A 121 58.69 -21.23 -1.98
N LYS A 122 58.90 -20.02 -2.52
CA LYS A 122 59.85 -19.75 -3.63
C LYS A 122 61.29 -19.50 -3.18
N HIS A 123 61.55 -19.23 -1.91
CA HIS A 123 62.90 -18.99 -1.36
C HIS A 123 63.52 -20.23 -0.69
N GLY A 124 62.75 -21.32 -0.51
CA GLY A 124 63.23 -22.57 0.09
C GLY A 124 63.66 -23.65 -0.91
N LYS A 125 63.87 -23.31 -2.19
CA LYS A 125 64.41 -24.21 -3.22
C LYS A 125 65.73 -23.70 -3.77
#